data_AF-A0A8H7XJ86-F1
#
_entry.id   AF-A0A8H7XJ86-F1
#
_cell.length_a   1.000
_cell.length_b   1.000
_cell.length_c   1.000
_cell.angle_alpha   90.00
_cell.angle_beta   90.00
_cell.angle_gamma   90.00
#
_symmetry.space_group_name_H-M   'P 1'
#
loop_
_entity.id
_entity.type
_entity.pdbx_description
1 polymer ?
#
loop_
_entity_poly.entity_id
_entity_poly.type
_entity_poly.pdbx_seq_one_letter_code
_entity_poly.pdbx_strand_id
1 'polypeptide(L)'
;MREVSSFLTLFKFSAKLTILTICLTAKLVGASGNSTVVSTGETVIVSPLSFAVLGQNATFRQNFKDFFNPTNSTPPFFQLFHPGFQAILGSNAFVRRIATNTTFASGSFAFEAPIFNPPTNELFFASGLLPPESSMTHNNRVSKINMTMVDISLERKATDINIPFTTLSLPETVQVTNGGTGPFKGSLLFATRGRQNLPPALVLVNPTAPNNATVLLDNFFGRQFNSMNDLKIHPSGNIFFTDDTFGFVNDQRPPPSLPSQSYMFDPETGLVRMVSDGAITPNGIAFNADGSVAYIADSSALINNTLSATIYAYDVDAKTFAFNNRRVFAFIDTGIPDGIQVDTNGNVYAGCGDGVQIFREDGVLLGKIFVGANVANMAFAGDGRLVILAGSSIFLAQIEAKSALFTI
;
A
#
# COMPACT_ATOMS: atom_id res chain seq x y z
N MET A 1 52.71 -39.40 32.66
CA MET A 1 52.79 -39.38 34.14
C MET A 1 51.52 -38.74 34.68
N ARG A 2 50.66 -39.55 35.32
CA ARG A 2 49.67 -39.29 36.41
C ARG A 2 48.63 -38.17 36.16
N GLU A 3 47.31 -38.40 35.98
CA GLU A 3 46.30 -39.14 36.79
C GLU A 3 46.22 -38.57 38.24
N VAL A 4 45.10 -38.23 38.91
CA VAL A 4 43.70 -38.73 38.96
C VAL A 4 42.79 -37.74 39.76
N SER A 5 41.45 -37.75 39.53
CA SER A 5 40.32 -37.81 40.54
C SER A 5 40.10 -36.66 41.55
N SER A 6 38.91 -36.28 42.04
CA SER A 6 37.45 -36.55 41.91
C SER A 6 36.76 -35.63 42.94
N PHE A 7 35.45 -35.36 42.85
CA PHE A 7 34.46 -35.73 43.88
C PHE A 7 33.05 -35.21 43.54
N LEU A 8 32.18 -36.17 43.23
CA LEU A 8 30.72 -36.10 43.28
C LEU A 8 30.26 -36.17 44.75
N THR A 9 29.19 -35.50 45.14
CA THR A 9 28.37 -35.94 46.28
C THR A 9 26.88 -35.86 45.93
N LEU A 10 26.23 -37.03 46.05
CA LEU A 10 24.79 -37.28 45.93
C LEU A 10 24.07 -36.88 47.23
N PHE A 11 22.82 -36.40 47.13
CA PHE A 11 21.74 -36.81 48.04
C PHE A 11 20.43 -36.96 47.26
N LYS A 12 19.83 -38.16 47.34
CA LYS A 12 18.50 -38.51 46.82
C LYS A 12 17.44 -38.15 47.87
N PHE A 13 16.25 -37.68 47.45
CA PHE A 13 14.99 -38.10 48.06
C PHE A 13 13.83 -38.08 47.05
N SER A 14 12.95 -39.06 47.21
CA SER A 14 11.81 -39.46 46.37
C SER A 14 10.54 -38.69 46.70
N ALA A 15 9.71 -38.34 45.71
CA ALA A 15 8.24 -38.24 45.87
C ALA A 15 7.47 -38.20 44.52
N LYS A 16 6.74 -39.30 44.28
CA LYS A 16 5.47 -39.48 43.53
C LYS A 16 5.03 -38.40 42.52
N LEU A 17 5.03 -38.78 41.23
CA LEU A 17 4.33 -38.10 40.15
C LEU A 17 2.86 -38.57 40.11
N THR A 18 1.94 -37.75 40.58
CA THR A 18 0.49 -37.95 40.38
C THR A 18 0.14 -37.52 38.96
N ILE A 19 -0.25 -38.47 38.11
CA ILE A 19 -0.83 -38.18 36.79
C ILE A 19 -2.23 -37.59 37.03
N LEU A 20 -2.36 -36.28 36.86
CA LEU A 20 -3.66 -35.62 36.78
C LEU A 20 -4.06 -35.55 35.31
N THR A 21 -4.85 -36.54 34.87
CA THR A 21 -5.57 -36.48 33.60
C THR A 21 -6.61 -35.36 33.70
N ILE A 22 -6.27 -34.16 33.24
CA ILE A 22 -7.26 -33.10 33.03
C ILE A 22 -7.97 -33.43 31.71
N CYS A 23 -9.10 -34.14 31.79
CA CYS A 23 -10.11 -34.13 30.75
C CYS A 23 -10.67 -32.71 30.65
N LEU A 24 -10.10 -31.89 29.75
CA LEU A 24 -10.78 -30.68 29.30
C LEU A 24 -11.88 -31.12 28.33
N THR A 25 -13.05 -31.47 28.86
CA THR A 25 -14.28 -31.39 28.07
C THR A 25 -14.52 -29.92 27.77
N ALA A 26 -14.14 -29.48 26.58
CA ALA A 26 -14.58 -28.21 26.04
C ALA A 26 -16.11 -28.28 25.91
N LYS A 27 -16.82 -27.72 26.90
CA LYS A 27 -18.21 -27.32 26.70
C LYS A 27 -18.20 -26.26 25.62
N LEU A 28 -18.65 -26.64 24.42
CA LEU A 28 -19.16 -25.68 23.45
C LEU A 28 -20.25 -24.87 24.16
N VAL A 29 -19.91 -23.67 24.61
CA VAL A 29 -20.92 -22.63 24.78
C VAL A 29 -21.23 -22.15 23.38
N GLY A 30 -22.31 -22.69 22.83
CA GLY A 30 -22.88 -22.21 21.58
C GLY A 30 -23.30 -20.76 21.75
N ALA A 31 -22.48 -19.84 21.26
CA ALA A 31 -22.99 -18.59 20.72
C ALA A 31 -23.44 -18.90 19.29
N SER A 32 -24.64 -19.46 19.15
CA SER A 32 -25.40 -19.44 17.90
C SER A 32 -25.88 -18.00 17.66
N GLY A 33 -24.94 -17.09 17.46
CA GLY A 33 -25.20 -15.86 16.73
C GLY A 33 -25.18 -16.25 15.27
N ASN A 34 -26.35 -16.61 14.74
CA ASN A 34 -26.53 -16.81 13.31
C ASN A 34 -26.45 -15.43 12.64
N SER A 35 -25.26 -14.82 12.61
CA SER A 35 -24.97 -13.76 11.66
C SER A 35 -24.93 -14.45 10.31
N THR A 36 -26.08 -14.52 9.65
CA THR A 36 -26.16 -14.87 8.25
C THR A 36 -25.16 -13.99 7.52
N VAL A 37 -24.01 -14.56 7.16
CA VAL A 37 -23.03 -13.92 6.32
C VAL A 37 -23.75 -13.68 5.00
N VAL A 38 -24.12 -12.45 4.73
CA VAL A 38 -24.66 -12.06 3.44
C VAL A 38 -23.48 -12.13 2.47
N SER A 39 -23.31 -13.29 1.84
CA SER A 39 -22.41 -13.45 0.72
C SER A 39 -22.97 -12.61 -0.43
N THR A 40 -22.38 -11.46 -0.70
CA THR A 40 -22.37 -10.96 -2.07
C THR A 40 -21.73 -12.04 -2.93
N GLY A 41 -22.19 -12.27 -4.16
CA GLY A 41 -21.71 -13.39 -5.00
C GLY A 41 -20.21 -13.39 -5.30
N GLU A 42 -19.50 -12.34 -4.89
CA GLU A 42 -18.06 -12.12 -5.07
C GLU A 42 -17.25 -12.28 -3.76
N THR A 43 -17.86 -12.72 -2.65
CA THR A 43 -17.15 -12.90 -1.36
C THR A 43 -16.86 -14.36 -1.06
N VAL A 44 -15.61 -14.65 -0.72
CA VAL A 44 -15.12 -15.97 -0.31
C VAL A 44 -14.64 -15.92 1.13
N ILE A 45 -15.19 -16.78 1.98
CA ILE A 45 -14.80 -16.87 3.40
C ILE A 45 -13.59 -17.80 3.52
N VAL A 46 -12.53 -17.30 4.14
CA VAL A 46 -11.30 -18.04 4.38
C VAL A 46 -11.02 -18.06 5.88
N SER A 47 -11.40 -19.17 6.53
CA SER A 47 -11.25 -19.33 7.97
C SER A 47 -9.78 -19.47 8.36
N PRO A 48 -9.23 -18.62 9.27
CA PRO A 48 -7.86 -18.76 9.76
C PRO A 48 -7.53 -20.17 10.29
N LEU A 49 -8.51 -20.84 10.90
CA LEU A 49 -8.33 -22.19 11.42
C LEU A 49 -8.13 -23.25 10.32
N SER A 50 -8.59 -23.00 9.08
CA SER A 50 -8.45 -23.98 7.99
C SER A 50 -7.03 -24.03 7.42
N PHE A 51 -6.18 -23.05 7.74
CA PHE A 51 -4.79 -23.00 7.29
C PHE A 51 -3.78 -22.74 8.41
N ALA A 52 -4.22 -22.70 9.66
CA ALA A 52 -3.35 -22.66 10.84
C ALA A 52 -2.49 -23.93 10.97
N VAL A 53 -3.00 -25.08 10.50
CA VAL A 53 -2.29 -26.36 10.50
C VAL A 53 -2.48 -27.03 9.14
N LEU A 54 -1.42 -27.05 8.33
CA LEU A 54 -1.44 -27.66 6.99
C LEU A 54 -1.16 -29.18 7.01
N GLY A 55 -0.36 -29.64 7.97
CA GLY A 55 0.01 -31.05 8.12
C GLY A 55 1.19 -31.51 7.24
N GLN A 56 1.64 -32.74 7.46
CA GLN A 56 2.89 -33.27 6.88
C GLN A 56 2.85 -33.40 5.34
N ASN A 57 1.67 -33.55 4.75
CA ASN A 57 1.49 -33.79 3.31
C ASN A 57 1.07 -32.54 2.54
N ALA A 58 1.06 -31.37 3.19
CA ALA A 58 0.67 -30.14 2.51
C ALA A 58 1.79 -29.54 1.67
N THR A 59 1.40 -28.83 0.63
CA THR A 59 2.29 -27.99 -0.16
C THR A 59 2.40 -26.63 0.50
N PHE A 60 3.57 -26.31 1.03
CA PHE A 60 3.88 -24.97 1.55
C PHE A 60 4.16 -24.01 0.38
N ARG A 61 3.72 -22.75 0.49
CA ARG A 61 4.19 -21.68 -0.39
C ARG A 61 5.71 -21.56 -0.24
N GLN A 62 6.42 -21.49 -1.35
CA GLN A 62 7.89 -21.54 -1.35
C GLN A 62 8.51 -20.15 -1.37
N ASN A 63 7.72 -19.14 -1.76
CA ASN A 63 8.16 -17.76 -1.76
C ASN A 63 6.97 -16.82 -1.51
N PHE A 64 7.28 -15.59 -1.15
CA PHE A 64 6.28 -14.56 -0.85
C PHE A 64 5.57 -14.01 -2.09
N LYS A 65 5.97 -14.40 -3.32
CA LYS A 65 5.28 -14.02 -4.57
C LYS A 65 4.15 -14.99 -4.93
N ASP A 66 4.13 -16.18 -4.35
CA ASP A 66 3.05 -17.15 -4.53
C ASP A 66 1.76 -16.58 -3.92
N PHE A 67 0.72 -16.39 -4.74
CA PHE A 67 -0.55 -15.83 -4.28
C PHE A 67 -1.25 -16.73 -3.27
N PHE A 68 -1.90 -16.12 -2.27
CA PHE A 68 -2.66 -16.85 -1.27
C PHE A 68 -4.15 -16.97 -1.66
N ASN A 69 -4.47 -17.95 -2.51
CA ASN A 69 -5.84 -18.26 -2.95
C ASN A 69 -6.22 -19.71 -2.63
N PRO A 70 -6.47 -20.05 -1.35
CA PRO A 70 -6.69 -21.44 -0.91
C PRO A 70 -8.00 -22.05 -1.44
N THR A 71 -8.94 -21.23 -1.92
CA THR A 71 -10.22 -21.67 -2.48
C THR A 71 -10.18 -21.81 -4.00
N ASN A 72 -9.04 -21.48 -4.64
CA ASN A 72 -8.86 -21.48 -6.08
C ASN A 72 -9.97 -20.71 -6.82
N SER A 73 -10.44 -19.61 -6.23
CA SER A 73 -11.50 -18.78 -6.78
C SER A 73 -10.97 -17.90 -7.91
N THR A 74 -11.77 -17.66 -8.94
CA THR A 74 -11.38 -16.84 -10.09
C THR A 74 -11.38 -15.35 -9.72
N PRO A 75 -10.27 -14.63 -9.87
CA PRO A 75 -10.22 -13.17 -9.64
C PRO A 75 -11.04 -12.37 -10.66
N PRO A 76 -11.54 -11.17 -10.28
CA PRO A 76 -11.41 -10.55 -8.96
C PRO A 76 -12.52 -10.99 -7.97
N PHE A 77 -12.20 -11.02 -6.68
CA PHE A 77 -13.16 -11.34 -5.60
C PHE A 77 -12.72 -10.75 -4.25
N PHE A 78 -13.61 -10.76 -3.26
CA PHE A 78 -13.30 -10.41 -1.87
C PHE A 78 -12.96 -11.65 -1.06
N GLN A 79 -11.81 -11.66 -0.39
CA GLN A 79 -11.39 -12.74 0.50
C GLN A 79 -11.57 -12.30 1.95
N LEU A 80 -12.52 -12.90 2.66
CA LEU A 80 -12.90 -12.53 4.02
C LEU A 80 -12.18 -13.42 5.04
N PHE A 81 -11.34 -12.81 5.88
CA PHE A 81 -10.62 -13.50 6.96
C PHE A 81 -11.22 -13.24 8.34
N HIS A 82 -11.82 -12.06 8.53
CA HIS A 82 -12.41 -11.62 9.80
C HIS A 82 -13.83 -11.05 9.57
N PRO A 83 -14.80 -11.29 10.48
CA PRO A 83 -16.17 -10.78 10.33
C PRO A 83 -16.26 -9.27 10.17
N GLY A 84 -15.34 -8.52 10.78
CA GLY A 84 -15.25 -7.05 10.66
C GLY A 84 -15.10 -6.55 9.22
N PHE A 85 -14.65 -7.40 8.28
CA PHE A 85 -14.58 -7.02 6.88
C PHE A 85 -15.95 -6.75 6.25
N GLN A 86 -17.03 -7.30 6.81
CA GLN A 86 -18.39 -7.02 6.34
C GLN A 86 -18.77 -5.54 6.49
N ALA A 87 -18.24 -4.85 7.51
CA ALA A 87 -18.46 -3.42 7.69
C ALA A 87 -17.74 -2.59 6.62
N ILE A 88 -16.63 -3.09 6.07
CA ILE A 88 -15.93 -2.47 4.94
C ILE A 88 -16.74 -2.67 3.66
N LEU A 89 -17.20 -3.90 3.41
CA LEU A 89 -17.86 -4.26 2.16
C LEU A 89 -19.27 -3.67 2.05
N GLY A 90 -20.10 -3.82 3.09
CA GLY A 90 -21.53 -3.57 3.03
C GLY A 90 -22.29 -4.55 2.15
N SER A 91 -23.56 -4.24 1.89
CA SER A 91 -24.48 -5.15 1.19
C SER A 91 -24.34 -5.15 -0.34
N ASN A 92 -23.74 -4.10 -0.91
CA ASN A 92 -23.69 -3.87 -2.35
C ASN A 92 -22.26 -3.94 -2.92
N ALA A 93 -21.34 -4.57 -2.18
CA ALA A 93 -19.94 -4.62 -2.58
C ALA A 93 -19.75 -5.34 -3.91
N PHE A 94 -18.90 -4.76 -4.77
CA PHE A 94 -18.40 -5.43 -5.96
C PHE A 94 -16.98 -4.98 -6.28
N VAL A 95 -16.24 -5.79 -7.05
CA VAL A 95 -14.97 -5.40 -7.64
C VAL A 95 -14.98 -5.67 -9.15
N ARG A 96 -14.67 -4.64 -9.94
CA ARG A 96 -14.68 -4.73 -11.41
C ARG A 96 -13.48 -4.07 -12.03
N ARG A 97 -12.97 -4.67 -13.10
CA ARG A 97 -12.01 -4.00 -13.98
C ARG A 97 -12.74 -2.90 -14.75
N ILE A 98 -12.19 -1.69 -14.75
CA ILE A 98 -12.78 -0.51 -15.39
C ILE A 98 -11.93 0.05 -16.53
N ALA A 99 -10.64 -0.28 -16.57
CA ALA A 99 -9.77 0.03 -17.69
C ALA A 99 -8.68 -1.04 -17.81
N THR A 100 -8.22 -1.29 -19.04
CA THR A 100 -7.10 -2.19 -19.30
C THR A 100 -6.34 -1.77 -20.54
N ASN A 101 -5.02 -1.92 -20.50
CA ASN A 101 -4.18 -1.75 -21.67
C ASN A 101 -2.96 -2.68 -21.61
N THR A 102 -2.82 -3.52 -22.62
CA THR A 102 -1.74 -4.49 -22.76
C THR A 102 -0.67 -4.06 -23.77
N THR A 103 -0.81 -2.88 -24.39
CA THR A 103 0.22 -2.34 -25.30
C THR A 103 1.41 -1.76 -24.54
N PHE A 104 1.22 -1.43 -23.25
CA PHE A 104 2.28 -1.08 -22.33
C PHE A 104 3.01 -2.36 -21.92
N ALA A 105 4.33 -2.38 -22.04
CA ALA A 105 5.10 -3.58 -21.77
C ALA A 105 5.09 -3.92 -20.27
N SER A 106 5.20 -5.23 -19.96
CA SER A 106 5.38 -5.75 -18.59
C SER A 106 4.34 -5.29 -17.56
N GLY A 107 3.11 -5.01 -17.99
CA GLY A 107 2.06 -4.57 -17.05
C GLY A 107 2.23 -3.13 -16.58
N SER A 108 2.78 -2.24 -17.41
CA SER A 108 3.16 -0.89 -16.97
C SER A 108 2.15 0.20 -17.33
N PHE A 109 0.88 -0.12 -17.57
CA PHE A 109 -0.13 0.86 -17.99
C PHE A 109 -0.56 1.80 -16.86
N ALA A 110 -1.03 1.22 -15.77
CA ALA A 110 -1.51 1.90 -14.58
C ALA A 110 -0.77 1.32 -13.38
N PHE A 111 0.31 2.00 -13.01
CA PHE A 111 1.26 1.52 -12.03
C PHE A 111 1.12 2.32 -10.73
N GLU A 112 1.25 3.65 -10.79
CA GLU A 112 1.48 4.48 -9.60
C GLU A 112 0.71 5.82 -9.63
N ALA A 113 0.89 6.66 -8.61
CA ALA A 113 0.29 7.99 -8.47
C ALA A 113 -1.24 8.09 -8.71
N PRO A 114 -2.09 7.23 -8.11
CA PRO A 114 -3.54 7.40 -8.24
C PRO A 114 -3.99 8.68 -7.53
N ILE A 115 -4.54 9.63 -8.28
CA ILE A 115 -5.13 10.87 -7.73
C ILE A 115 -6.53 11.02 -8.27
N PHE A 116 -7.54 11.03 -7.39
CA PHE A 116 -8.90 11.39 -7.79
C PHE A 116 -9.10 12.90 -7.68
N ASN A 117 -9.61 13.52 -8.75
CA ASN A 117 -9.95 14.94 -8.79
C ASN A 117 -11.48 15.11 -8.78
N PRO A 118 -12.11 15.36 -7.61
CA PRO A 118 -13.56 15.44 -7.50
C PRO A 118 -14.23 16.48 -8.41
N PRO A 119 -13.68 17.70 -8.59
CA PRO A 119 -14.31 18.72 -9.44
C PRO A 119 -14.55 18.31 -10.89
N THR A 120 -13.69 17.46 -11.46
CA THR A 120 -13.83 16.97 -12.84
C THR A 120 -14.29 15.52 -12.92
N ASN A 121 -14.43 14.83 -11.78
CA ASN A 121 -14.68 13.39 -11.68
C ASN A 121 -13.69 12.57 -12.53
N GLU A 122 -12.40 12.91 -12.43
CA GLU A 122 -11.32 12.26 -13.17
C GLU A 122 -10.35 11.58 -12.20
N LEU A 123 -9.84 10.42 -12.60
CA LEU A 123 -8.77 9.74 -11.90
C LEU A 123 -7.49 9.80 -12.73
N PHE A 124 -6.42 10.31 -12.15
CA PHE A 124 -5.08 10.38 -12.71
C PHE A 124 -4.22 9.22 -12.19
N PHE A 125 -3.25 8.78 -12.99
CA PHE A 125 -2.29 7.73 -12.64
C PHE A 125 -1.05 7.82 -13.52
N ALA A 126 0.06 7.24 -13.06
CA ALA A 126 1.32 7.14 -13.77
C ALA A 126 1.55 5.71 -14.31
N SER A 127 2.17 5.63 -15.49
CA SER A 127 2.63 4.38 -16.09
C SER A 127 3.92 3.90 -15.41
N GLY A 128 4.36 2.67 -15.74
CA GLY A 128 5.46 2.02 -15.04
C GLY A 128 6.79 2.78 -15.08
N LEU A 129 7.60 2.48 -14.07
CA LEU A 129 8.81 3.24 -13.77
C LEU A 129 10.08 2.67 -14.43
N LEU A 130 9.94 1.59 -15.20
CA LEU A 130 11.03 0.83 -15.80
C LEU A 130 10.93 0.81 -17.33
N PRO A 131 12.01 0.44 -18.06
CA PRO A 131 11.96 0.34 -19.51
C PRO A 131 10.88 -0.64 -19.98
N PRO A 132 10.19 -0.35 -21.10
CA PRO A 132 10.35 0.79 -21.99
C PRO A 132 9.54 2.03 -21.58
N GLU A 133 8.83 2.02 -20.46
CA GLU A 133 7.96 3.14 -20.06
C GLU A 133 8.76 4.31 -19.48
N SER A 134 9.84 4.02 -18.77
CA SER A 134 10.78 5.04 -18.31
C SER A 134 12.22 4.53 -18.36
N SER A 135 13.16 5.43 -18.60
CA SER A 135 14.59 5.12 -18.60
C SER A 135 15.39 6.35 -18.17
N MET A 136 16.71 6.26 -18.26
CA MET A 136 17.57 7.43 -18.09
C MET A 136 17.29 8.55 -19.10
N THR A 137 16.65 8.30 -20.25
CA THR A 137 16.52 9.29 -21.33
C THR A 137 15.11 9.81 -21.57
N HIS A 138 14.08 9.21 -20.95
CA HIS A 138 12.70 9.66 -21.06
C HIS A 138 11.86 9.33 -19.81
N ASN A 139 10.78 10.09 -19.64
CA ASN A 139 9.84 9.93 -18.53
C ASN A 139 8.78 8.88 -18.83
N ASN A 140 8.18 8.36 -17.76
CA ASN A 140 6.91 7.66 -17.83
C ASN A 140 5.76 8.64 -18.15
N ARG A 141 4.57 8.09 -18.38
CA ARG A 141 3.40 8.82 -18.82
C ARG A 141 2.43 8.99 -17.65
N VAL A 142 1.93 10.20 -17.44
CA VAL A 142 0.78 10.45 -16.57
C VAL A 142 -0.46 10.51 -17.44
N SER A 143 -1.47 9.75 -17.07
CA SER A 143 -2.74 9.62 -17.80
C SER A 143 -3.92 9.81 -16.86
N LYS A 144 -5.10 9.99 -17.44
CA LYS A 144 -6.37 10.06 -16.71
C LYS A 144 -7.49 9.28 -17.38
N ILE A 145 -8.43 8.77 -16.57
CA ILE A 145 -9.73 8.26 -17.01
C ILE A 145 -10.87 9.12 -16.44
N ASN A 146 -11.98 9.18 -17.16
CA ASN A 146 -13.17 9.90 -16.72
C ASN A 146 -14.09 8.93 -15.94
N MET A 147 -14.25 9.18 -14.64
CA MET A 147 -15.06 8.32 -13.77
C MET A 147 -16.56 8.43 -14.09
N THR A 148 -17.02 9.51 -14.72
CA THR A 148 -18.40 9.63 -15.22
C THR A 148 -18.71 8.54 -16.26
N MET A 149 -17.73 8.15 -17.10
CA MET A 149 -17.94 7.06 -18.06
C MET A 149 -17.99 5.69 -17.37
N VAL A 150 -17.29 5.53 -16.25
CA VAL A 150 -17.42 4.35 -15.38
C VAL A 150 -18.84 4.29 -14.81
N ASP A 151 -19.33 5.40 -14.28
CA ASP A 151 -20.67 5.51 -13.68
C ASP A 151 -21.76 5.12 -14.69
N ILE A 152 -21.73 5.69 -15.89
CA ILE A 152 -22.65 5.36 -16.99
C ILE A 152 -22.58 3.86 -17.35
N SER A 153 -21.38 3.27 -17.33
CA SER A 153 -21.19 1.85 -17.67
C SER A 153 -21.78 0.93 -16.59
N LEU A 154 -21.61 1.29 -15.31
CA LEU A 154 -22.16 0.56 -14.17
C LEU A 154 -23.70 0.65 -14.13
N GLU A 155 -24.28 1.83 -14.38
CA GLU A 155 -25.73 2.04 -14.48
C GLU A 155 -26.37 1.17 -15.57
N ARG A 156 -25.66 1.02 -16.71
CA ARG A 156 -26.05 0.12 -17.81
C ARG A 156 -25.81 -1.36 -17.50
N LYS A 157 -25.25 -1.68 -16.33
CA LYS A 157 -24.86 -3.03 -15.92
C LYS A 157 -23.93 -3.71 -16.92
N ALA A 158 -23.03 -2.93 -17.54
CA ALA A 158 -22.03 -3.46 -18.46
C ALA A 158 -21.16 -4.50 -17.74
N THR A 159 -20.96 -5.65 -18.39
CA THR A 159 -20.15 -6.75 -17.88
C THR A 159 -18.67 -6.64 -18.27
N ASP A 160 -18.38 -5.93 -19.36
CA ASP A 160 -17.02 -5.61 -19.80
C ASP A 160 -16.88 -4.08 -19.89
N ILE A 161 -16.07 -3.50 -19.01
CA ILE A 161 -15.84 -2.06 -18.91
C ILE A 161 -14.37 -1.80 -19.25
N ASN A 162 -14.14 -0.95 -20.24
CA ASN A 162 -12.81 -0.46 -20.59
C ASN A 162 -12.88 1.03 -20.97
N ILE A 163 -12.70 1.90 -19.99
CA ILE A 163 -12.76 3.34 -20.18
C ILE A 163 -11.48 3.83 -20.87
N PRO A 164 -11.59 4.64 -21.94
CA PRO A 164 -10.43 5.20 -22.59
C PRO A 164 -9.69 6.17 -21.65
N PHE A 165 -8.37 6.21 -21.77
CA PHE A 165 -7.53 7.13 -21.03
C PHE A 165 -7.01 8.26 -21.93
N THR A 166 -6.65 9.38 -21.32
CA THR A 166 -5.98 10.51 -21.98
C THR A 166 -4.64 10.75 -21.30
N THR A 167 -3.56 10.80 -22.07
CA THR A 167 -2.22 11.12 -21.58
C THR A 167 -2.04 12.63 -21.46
N LEU A 168 -1.48 13.09 -20.34
CA LEU A 168 -1.14 14.50 -20.13
C LEU A 168 0.14 14.87 -20.88
N SER A 169 0.22 16.12 -21.33
CA SER A 169 1.45 16.69 -21.89
C SER A 169 2.21 17.41 -20.78
N LEU A 170 3.15 16.72 -20.13
CA LEU A 170 3.91 17.27 -19.02
C LEU A 170 5.27 17.82 -19.46
N PRO A 171 5.76 18.91 -18.86
CA PRO A 171 7.11 19.42 -19.11
C PRO A 171 8.18 18.50 -18.51
N GLU A 172 9.42 18.63 -18.98
CA GLU A 172 10.58 17.85 -18.53
C GLU A 172 10.96 18.08 -17.05
N THR A 173 10.36 19.06 -16.39
CA THR A 173 10.49 19.25 -14.95
C THR A 173 9.74 18.19 -14.13
N VAL A 174 8.81 17.43 -14.73
CA VAL A 174 8.10 16.32 -14.08
C VAL A 174 8.74 14.99 -14.50
N GLN A 175 9.67 14.48 -13.70
CA GLN A 175 10.56 13.39 -14.12
C GLN A 175 10.25 12.06 -13.44
N VAL A 176 9.83 11.06 -14.21
CA VAL A 176 9.58 9.71 -13.68
C VAL A 176 8.63 9.79 -12.47
N THR A 177 7.37 10.16 -12.74
CA THR A 177 6.33 10.34 -11.72
C THR A 177 6.10 9.02 -11.00
N ASN A 178 6.21 9.01 -9.67
CA ASN A 178 5.98 7.82 -8.86
C ASN A 178 4.76 8.03 -7.96
N GLY A 179 4.93 8.61 -6.77
CA GLY A 179 3.82 8.92 -5.88
C GLY A 179 2.94 10.07 -6.35
N GLY A 180 1.68 10.04 -5.93
CA GLY A 180 0.70 11.07 -6.25
C GLY A 180 -0.31 11.25 -5.13
N THR A 181 -0.62 12.51 -4.80
CA THR A 181 -1.67 12.85 -3.83
C THR A 181 -2.36 14.16 -4.18
N GLY A 182 -3.46 14.45 -3.49
CA GLY A 182 -4.24 15.67 -3.68
C GLY A 182 -5.65 15.44 -4.24
N PRO A 183 -6.27 16.47 -4.85
CA PRO A 183 -5.66 17.75 -5.21
C PRO A 183 -5.20 18.56 -4.00
N PHE A 184 -4.07 19.25 -4.13
CA PHE A 184 -3.55 20.22 -3.17
C PHE A 184 -3.70 21.62 -3.77
N LYS A 185 -4.56 22.46 -3.17
CA LYS A 185 -4.87 23.80 -3.71
C LYS A 185 -5.29 23.75 -5.20
N GLY A 186 -6.08 22.74 -5.55
CA GLY A 186 -6.60 22.51 -6.90
C GLY A 186 -5.59 21.92 -7.91
N SER A 187 -4.37 21.61 -7.50
CA SER A 187 -3.35 20.98 -8.37
C SER A 187 -3.09 19.53 -7.97
N LEU A 188 -2.68 18.71 -8.93
CA LEU A 188 -2.11 17.39 -8.65
C LEU A 188 -0.75 17.58 -7.97
N LEU A 189 -0.45 16.83 -6.92
CA LEU A 189 0.85 16.88 -6.25
C LEU A 189 1.57 15.54 -6.44
N PHE A 190 2.70 15.58 -7.14
CA PHE A 190 3.48 14.40 -7.47
C PHE A 190 4.81 14.37 -6.72
N ALA A 191 5.22 13.16 -6.32
CA ALA A 191 6.61 12.83 -6.04
C ALA A 191 7.23 12.23 -7.31
N THR A 192 8.42 12.70 -7.64
CA THR A 192 9.13 12.31 -8.87
C THR A 192 10.47 11.66 -8.51
N ARG A 193 10.89 10.61 -9.22
CA ARG A 193 12.14 9.89 -8.90
C ARG A 193 13.40 10.57 -9.43
N GLY A 194 13.23 11.64 -10.21
CA GLY A 194 14.31 12.25 -10.97
C GLY A 194 14.80 11.34 -12.10
N ARG A 195 15.73 11.85 -12.91
CA ARG A 195 16.30 11.11 -14.05
C ARG A 195 17.68 11.63 -14.40
N GLN A 196 18.69 10.75 -14.44
CA GLN A 196 20.09 11.14 -14.56
C GLN A 196 20.42 12.24 -13.53
N ASN A 197 20.99 13.35 -13.98
CA ASN A 197 21.35 14.49 -13.15
C ASN A 197 20.17 15.40 -12.80
N LEU A 198 19.00 15.18 -13.41
CA LEU A 198 17.80 15.92 -13.08
C LEU A 198 17.24 15.41 -11.74
N PRO A 199 16.94 16.31 -10.78
CA PRO A 199 16.65 15.93 -9.41
C PRO A 199 15.24 15.36 -9.23
N PRO A 200 15.05 14.42 -8.28
CA PRO A 200 13.75 14.09 -7.72
C PRO A 200 13.13 15.34 -7.11
N ALA A 201 11.82 15.46 -7.21
CA ALA A 201 11.09 16.65 -6.79
C ALA A 201 9.65 16.39 -6.36
N LEU A 202 9.16 17.23 -5.45
CA LEU A 202 7.74 17.48 -5.23
C LEU A 202 7.25 18.52 -6.25
N VAL A 203 6.23 18.17 -7.03
CA VAL A 203 5.79 19.01 -8.17
C VAL A 203 4.27 19.16 -8.17
N LEU A 204 3.80 20.41 -8.26
CA LEU A 204 2.40 20.72 -8.55
C LEU A 204 2.16 20.69 -10.04
N VAL A 205 1.09 20.05 -10.48
CA VAL A 205 0.67 20.01 -11.88
C VAL A 205 -0.80 20.41 -11.98
N ASN A 206 -1.12 21.36 -12.85
CA ASN A 206 -2.52 21.70 -13.14
C ASN A 206 -3.23 20.48 -13.78
N PRO A 207 -4.37 20.01 -13.24
CA PRO A 207 -5.09 18.85 -13.80
C PRO A 207 -5.68 19.12 -15.20
N THR A 208 -5.78 20.39 -15.60
CA THR A 208 -6.31 20.83 -16.89
C THR A 208 -5.21 21.33 -17.82
N ALA A 209 -5.41 21.16 -19.13
CA ALA A 209 -4.48 21.65 -20.15
C ALA A 209 -4.28 23.17 -20.00
N PRO A 210 -3.04 23.68 -20.13
CA PRO A 210 -1.85 23.01 -20.68
C PRO A 210 -1.01 22.21 -19.67
N ASN A 211 -1.54 21.85 -18.49
CA ASN A 211 -0.86 21.04 -17.47
C ASN A 211 0.47 21.64 -16.97
N ASN A 212 0.48 22.97 -16.76
CA ASN A 212 1.63 23.69 -16.21
C ASN A 212 2.09 23.05 -14.90
N ALA A 213 3.41 22.96 -14.73
CA ALA A 213 4.05 22.36 -13.57
C ALA A 213 4.89 23.37 -12.77
N THR A 214 4.88 23.25 -11.44
CA THR A 214 5.70 24.06 -10.51
C THR A 214 6.42 23.15 -9.53
N VAL A 215 7.76 23.19 -9.53
CA VAL A 215 8.59 22.46 -8.56
C VAL A 215 8.51 23.18 -7.22
N LEU A 216 8.22 22.44 -6.14
CA LEU A 216 8.16 22.97 -4.78
C LEU A 216 9.44 22.68 -3.98
N LEU A 217 10.01 21.49 -4.17
CA LEU A 217 11.18 21.02 -3.43
C LEU A 217 11.92 19.97 -4.26
N ASP A 218 13.23 20.08 -4.38
CA ASP A 218 14.08 19.13 -5.13
C ASP A 218 15.40 18.75 -4.41
N ASN A 219 15.63 19.27 -3.21
CA ASN A 219 16.85 19.04 -2.44
C ASN A 219 16.65 19.18 -0.92
N PHE A 220 17.58 18.60 -0.16
CA PHE A 220 17.74 18.78 1.27
C PHE A 220 19.03 19.56 1.55
N PHE A 221 18.91 20.88 1.75
CA PHE A 221 20.04 21.79 2.00
C PHE A 221 21.18 21.67 0.96
N GLY A 222 20.81 21.58 -0.32
CA GLY A 222 21.73 21.43 -1.45
C GLY A 222 22.14 20.00 -1.78
N ARG A 223 21.74 19.00 -0.99
CA ARG A 223 21.92 17.58 -1.32
C ARG A 223 20.67 17.05 -2.01
N GLN A 224 20.84 16.36 -3.14
CA GLN A 224 19.68 15.80 -3.84
C GLN A 224 19.12 14.60 -3.06
N PHE A 225 17.78 14.53 -3.01
CA PHE A 225 17.07 13.30 -2.69
C PHE A 225 17.49 12.17 -3.64
N ASN A 226 17.29 10.93 -3.20
CA ASN A 226 17.72 9.76 -3.94
C ASN A 226 16.75 9.47 -5.09
N SER A 227 15.53 9.09 -4.74
CA SER A 227 14.37 8.90 -5.60
C SER A 227 13.11 8.92 -4.73
N MET A 228 12.40 10.06 -4.71
CA MET A 228 11.17 10.17 -3.94
C MET A 228 10.16 9.12 -4.40
N ASN A 229 9.60 8.37 -3.46
CA ASN A 229 8.69 7.28 -3.76
C ASN A 229 7.24 7.75 -3.66
N ASP A 230 6.67 7.78 -2.46
CA ASP A 230 5.27 8.16 -2.24
C ASP A 230 5.16 9.40 -1.34
N LEU A 231 3.97 10.00 -1.30
CA LEU A 231 3.70 11.21 -0.55
C LEU A 231 2.25 11.34 -0.07
N LYS A 232 2.06 12.08 1.02
CA LYS A 232 0.75 12.38 1.58
C LYS A 232 0.69 13.80 2.15
N ILE A 233 -0.44 14.46 1.93
CA ILE A 233 -0.77 15.73 2.58
C ILE A 233 -1.31 15.40 3.99
N HIS A 234 -0.67 15.96 5.01
CA HIS A 234 -1.12 15.89 6.38
C HIS A 234 -2.24 16.93 6.64
N PRO A 235 -3.16 16.71 7.60
CA PRO A 235 -4.22 17.68 7.93
C PRO A 235 -3.73 19.11 8.25
N SER A 236 -2.46 19.27 8.64
CA SER A 236 -1.84 20.58 8.87
C SER A 236 -1.49 21.34 7.59
N GLY A 237 -1.58 20.71 6.41
CA GLY A 237 -1.12 21.26 5.12
C GLY A 237 0.34 20.93 4.78
N ASN A 238 1.09 20.31 5.70
CA ASN A 238 2.45 19.83 5.44
C ASN A 238 2.43 18.61 4.50
N ILE A 239 3.44 18.50 3.66
CA ILE A 239 3.62 17.39 2.71
C ILE A 239 4.66 16.43 3.29
N PHE A 240 4.30 15.16 3.45
CA PHE A 240 5.21 14.11 3.89
C PHE A 240 5.50 13.18 2.73
N PHE A 241 6.74 12.71 2.63
CA PHE A 241 7.15 11.85 1.54
C PHE A 241 8.24 10.87 1.97
N THR A 242 8.37 9.78 1.22
CA THR A 242 9.40 8.78 1.38
C THR A 242 10.46 8.92 0.29
N ASP A 243 11.72 8.66 0.65
CA ASP A 243 12.85 8.68 -0.27
C ASP A 243 13.60 7.36 -0.17
N ASP A 244 13.64 6.62 -1.27
CA ASP A 244 14.30 5.32 -1.38
C ASP A 244 15.47 5.38 -2.36
N THR A 245 16.10 4.23 -2.65
CA THR A 245 17.20 4.16 -3.63
C THR A 245 16.82 3.45 -4.93
N PHE A 246 15.53 3.23 -5.22
CA PHE A 246 15.12 2.47 -6.40
C PHE A 246 15.49 3.17 -7.71
N GLY A 247 15.58 4.50 -7.74
CA GLY A 247 16.08 5.21 -8.92
C GLY A 247 17.52 4.80 -9.27
N PHE A 248 18.37 4.59 -8.26
CA PHE A 248 19.74 4.11 -8.47
C PHE A 248 19.79 2.62 -8.79
N VAL A 249 19.06 1.80 -8.04
CA VAL A 249 19.00 0.33 -8.25
C VAL A 249 18.51 -0.03 -9.66
N ASN A 250 17.67 0.82 -10.26
CA ASN A 250 17.14 0.65 -11.61
C ASN A 250 17.96 1.38 -12.70
N ASP A 251 19.19 1.80 -12.39
CA ASP A 251 20.10 2.50 -13.32
C ASP A 251 19.50 3.79 -13.91
N GLN A 252 18.64 4.50 -13.19
CA GLN A 252 18.01 5.75 -13.64
C GLN A 252 18.59 7.01 -13.00
N ARG A 253 19.22 6.87 -11.83
CA ARG A 253 19.78 7.96 -11.02
C ARG A 253 21.25 7.67 -10.65
N PRO A 254 22.05 8.70 -10.35
CA PRO A 254 23.39 8.53 -9.81
C PRO A 254 23.36 7.84 -8.43
N PRO A 255 24.52 7.38 -7.92
CA PRO A 255 24.64 6.84 -6.58
C PRO A 255 23.98 7.75 -5.51
N PRO A 256 23.21 7.17 -4.56
CA PRO A 256 22.54 7.90 -3.49
C PRO A 256 23.49 8.80 -2.70
N SER A 257 23.03 10.00 -2.38
CA SER A 257 23.79 10.95 -1.55
C SER A 257 23.21 11.11 -0.16
N LEU A 258 21.99 10.62 0.07
CA LEU A 258 21.25 10.64 1.34
C LEU A 258 20.90 9.20 1.76
N PRO A 259 20.63 8.94 3.06
CA PRO A 259 20.05 7.67 3.48
C PRO A 259 18.59 7.57 3.03
N SER A 260 18.06 6.35 2.88
CA SER A 260 16.63 6.14 2.69
C SER A 260 15.86 6.50 3.95
N GLN A 261 14.98 7.49 3.85
CA GLN A 261 14.32 8.12 5.00
C GLN A 261 12.96 8.69 4.60
N SER A 262 12.18 9.12 5.59
CA SER A 262 10.95 9.87 5.38
C SER A 262 11.11 11.31 5.85
N TYR A 263 10.53 12.23 5.09
CA TYR A 263 10.69 13.66 5.26
C TYR A 263 9.34 14.37 5.33
N MET A 264 9.36 15.57 5.89
CA MET A 264 8.27 16.54 5.87
C MET A 264 8.75 17.83 5.22
N PHE A 265 7.87 18.41 4.40
CA PHE A 265 8.04 19.70 3.75
C PHE A 265 6.83 20.59 4.06
N ASP A 266 7.09 21.78 4.59
CA ASP A 266 6.11 22.84 4.76
C ASP A 266 6.18 23.78 3.54
N PRO A 267 5.15 23.78 2.66
CA PRO A 267 5.17 24.59 1.44
C PRO A 267 4.99 26.10 1.71
N GLU A 268 4.56 26.51 2.90
CA GLU A 268 4.40 27.93 3.25
C GLU A 268 5.70 28.55 3.74
N THR A 269 6.48 27.80 4.54
CA THR A 269 7.72 28.31 5.14
C THR A 269 8.98 27.83 4.41
N GLY A 270 8.86 26.81 3.56
CA GLY A 270 9.99 26.13 2.93
C GLY A 270 10.77 25.21 3.89
N LEU A 271 10.27 24.99 5.10
CA LEU A 271 10.91 24.11 6.08
C LEU A 271 10.89 22.67 5.57
N VAL A 272 12.07 22.06 5.51
CA VAL A 272 12.24 20.64 5.22
C VAL A 272 12.94 19.95 6.39
N ARG A 273 12.45 18.78 6.79
CA ARG A 273 13.06 17.97 7.85
C ARG A 273 12.88 16.49 7.62
N MET A 274 13.82 15.69 8.11
CA MET A 274 13.62 14.26 8.30
C MET A 274 12.65 14.05 9.48
N VAL A 275 11.74 13.09 9.33
CA VAL A 275 10.77 12.71 10.37
C VAL A 275 10.91 11.26 10.84
N SER A 276 11.48 10.37 10.00
CA SER A 276 11.75 8.97 10.35
C SER A 276 12.91 8.41 9.51
N ASP A 277 13.71 7.53 10.10
CA ASP A 277 14.81 6.77 9.48
C ASP A 277 14.70 5.26 9.73
N GLY A 278 13.53 4.78 10.20
CA GLY A 278 13.37 3.42 10.69
C GLY A 278 13.17 2.34 9.62
N ALA A 279 12.72 2.72 8.42
CA ALA A 279 12.48 1.80 7.32
C ALA A 279 13.72 1.66 6.43
N ILE A 280 14.01 0.45 5.97
CA ILE A 280 15.15 0.20 5.07
C ILE A 280 14.82 0.65 3.64
N THR A 281 13.61 0.38 3.17
CA THR A 281 13.10 0.85 1.87
C THR A 281 11.71 1.46 2.08
N PRO A 282 11.64 2.73 2.56
CA PRO A 282 10.37 3.40 2.82
C PRO A 282 9.61 3.59 1.51
N ASN A 283 8.34 3.23 1.50
CA ASN A 283 7.51 3.24 0.30
C ASN A 283 6.20 4.03 0.55
N GLY A 284 5.02 3.43 0.47
CA GLY A 284 3.75 4.10 0.75
C GLY A 284 3.69 4.75 2.14
N ILE A 285 3.07 5.93 2.20
CA ILE A 285 2.86 6.69 3.44
C ILE A 285 1.41 7.16 3.57
N ALA A 286 0.83 7.01 4.75
CA ALA A 286 -0.52 7.50 5.04
C ALA A 286 -0.66 7.92 6.50
N PHE A 287 -1.74 8.63 6.79
CA PHE A 287 -2.11 9.06 8.14
C PHE A 287 -3.52 8.59 8.48
N ASN A 288 -3.80 8.41 9.76
CA ASN A 288 -5.17 8.38 10.23
C ASN A 288 -5.83 9.76 10.05
N ALA A 289 -7.15 9.85 10.27
CA ALA A 289 -7.92 11.05 9.99
C ALA A 289 -7.36 12.30 10.72
N ASP A 290 -7.06 12.25 12.01
CA ASP A 290 -6.57 13.46 12.69
C ASP A 290 -5.07 13.75 12.47
N GLY A 291 -4.35 12.88 11.74
CA GLY A 291 -2.92 13.01 11.48
C GLY A 291 -2.02 12.57 12.64
N SER A 292 -2.58 12.10 13.76
CA SER A 292 -1.80 11.74 14.95
C SER A 292 -1.03 10.42 14.81
N VAL A 293 -1.39 9.57 13.83
CA VAL A 293 -0.71 8.31 13.54
C VAL A 293 -0.29 8.27 12.08
N ALA A 294 0.99 8.00 11.84
CA ALA A 294 1.55 7.77 10.52
C ALA A 294 1.80 6.28 10.28
N TYR A 295 1.59 5.84 9.04
CA TYR A 295 1.91 4.50 8.56
C TYR A 295 2.93 4.60 7.43
N ILE A 296 4.00 3.80 7.49
CA ILE A 296 5.01 3.69 6.42
C ILE A 296 5.15 2.22 6.03
N ALA A 297 5.01 1.93 4.74
CA ALA A 297 5.39 0.66 4.14
C ALA A 297 6.92 0.53 4.07
N ASP A 298 7.43 -0.65 4.41
CA ASP A 298 8.81 -1.06 4.14
C ASP A 298 8.81 -2.24 3.17
N SER A 299 9.31 -2.00 1.96
CA SER A 299 9.30 -2.94 0.83
C SER A 299 10.63 -3.69 0.67
N SER A 300 11.46 -3.74 1.70
CA SER A 300 12.81 -4.33 1.65
C SER A 300 12.86 -5.79 1.24
N ALA A 301 11.76 -6.53 1.35
CA ALA A 301 11.67 -7.90 0.87
C ALA A 301 11.91 -8.03 -0.66
N LEU A 302 11.84 -6.92 -1.41
CA LEU A 302 12.25 -6.88 -2.83
C LEU A 302 13.76 -7.04 -3.02
N ILE A 303 14.58 -6.58 -2.07
CA ILE A 303 16.03 -6.75 -2.09
C ILE A 303 16.38 -8.19 -1.71
N ASN A 304 15.75 -8.69 -0.65
CA ASN A 304 15.92 -10.04 -0.14
C ASN A 304 14.64 -10.45 0.59
N ASN A 305 14.05 -11.59 0.21
CA ASN A 305 12.78 -12.07 0.75
C ASN A 305 12.76 -12.36 2.26
N THR A 306 13.90 -12.32 2.95
CA THR A 306 13.99 -12.41 4.41
C THR A 306 13.97 -11.04 5.12
N LEU A 307 13.89 -9.93 4.38
CA LEU A 307 13.76 -8.57 4.91
C LEU A 307 12.29 -8.16 5.08
N SER A 308 12.06 -6.93 5.54
CA SER A 308 10.72 -6.42 5.83
C SER A 308 9.82 -6.39 4.58
N ALA A 309 8.64 -7.00 4.73
CA ALA A 309 7.43 -6.74 3.95
C ALA A 309 6.37 -6.23 4.93
N THR A 310 6.66 -5.09 5.56
CA THR A 310 6.04 -4.70 6.83
C THR A 310 5.54 -3.27 6.76
N ILE A 311 4.36 -3.03 7.30
CA ILE A 311 3.86 -1.69 7.58
C ILE A 311 4.20 -1.37 9.03
N TYR A 312 4.85 -0.22 9.24
CA TYR A 312 5.15 0.31 10.56
C TYR A 312 4.22 1.49 10.87
N ALA A 313 3.74 1.57 12.11
CA ALA A 313 3.01 2.72 12.63
C ALA A 313 3.89 3.57 13.55
N TYR A 314 3.59 4.86 13.61
CA TYR A 314 4.29 5.87 14.41
C TYR A 314 3.29 6.84 15.02
N ASP A 315 3.62 7.37 16.18
CA ASP A 315 2.90 8.52 16.75
C ASP A 315 3.51 9.80 16.18
N VAL A 316 2.67 10.70 15.69
CA VAL A 316 3.11 11.98 15.12
C VAL A 316 3.13 13.03 16.22
N ASP A 317 4.31 13.58 16.50
CA ASP A 317 4.44 14.65 17.49
C ASP A 317 3.74 15.93 16.99
N ALA A 318 2.73 16.41 17.71
CA ALA A 318 1.88 17.51 17.27
C ALA A 318 2.62 18.86 17.11
N LYS A 319 3.81 19.03 17.72
CA LYS A 319 4.60 20.26 17.65
C LYS A 319 5.65 20.21 16.54
N THR A 320 6.34 19.07 16.43
CA THR A 320 7.53 18.92 15.60
C THR A 320 7.27 18.06 14.36
N PHE A 321 6.16 17.32 14.32
CA PHE A 321 5.86 16.30 13.31
C PHE A 321 6.88 15.15 13.24
N ALA A 322 7.73 15.00 14.26
CA ALA A 322 8.60 13.83 14.36
C ALA A 322 7.77 12.55 14.53
N PHE A 323 8.21 11.46 13.90
CA PHE A 323 7.57 10.16 14.03
C PHE A 323 8.21 9.40 15.20
N ASN A 324 7.44 9.21 16.26
CA ASN A 324 7.86 8.56 17.49
C ASN A 324 7.26 7.16 17.61
N ASN A 325 7.75 6.38 18.58
CA ASN A 325 7.15 5.09 18.98
C ASN A 325 6.88 4.13 17.82
N ARG A 326 7.89 3.94 16.95
CA ARG A 326 7.84 2.97 15.86
C ARG A 326 7.38 1.61 16.38
N ARG A 327 6.32 1.08 15.77
CA ARG A 327 5.77 -0.24 16.09
C ARG A 327 5.40 -0.99 14.83
N VAL A 328 5.49 -2.31 14.87
CA VAL A 328 4.94 -3.17 13.81
C VAL A 328 3.44 -2.99 13.80
N PHE A 329 2.88 -2.71 12.63
CA PHE A 329 1.43 -2.68 12.42
C PHE A 329 0.96 -3.96 11.72
N ALA A 330 1.51 -4.27 10.54
CA ALA A 330 1.13 -5.46 9.79
C ALA A 330 2.30 -6.02 8.97
N PHE A 331 2.30 -7.35 8.76
CA PHE A 331 3.22 -8.03 7.85
C PHE A 331 2.42 -8.57 6.66
N ILE A 332 2.93 -8.34 5.44
CA ILE A 332 2.26 -8.72 4.20
C ILE A 332 2.59 -10.17 3.84
N ASP A 333 1.56 -10.98 3.60
CA ASP A 333 1.76 -12.41 3.32
C ASP A 333 2.12 -12.70 1.84
N THR A 334 1.77 -11.80 0.91
CA THR A 334 2.07 -11.92 -0.52
C THR A 334 2.62 -10.60 -1.07
N GLY A 335 3.83 -10.63 -1.60
CA GLY A 335 4.52 -9.45 -2.13
C GLY A 335 5.06 -8.53 -1.02
N ILE A 336 5.06 -7.24 -1.30
CA ILE A 336 5.44 -6.19 -0.36
C ILE A 336 4.25 -5.24 -0.17
N PRO A 337 4.18 -4.51 0.95
CA PRO A 337 3.34 -3.33 1.01
C PRO A 337 3.97 -2.25 0.13
N ASP A 338 3.18 -1.70 -0.76
CA ASP A 338 3.57 -0.61 -1.67
C ASP A 338 2.84 0.68 -1.24
N GLY A 339 1.95 1.24 -2.05
CA GLY A 339 1.07 2.33 -1.65
C GLY A 339 0.17 1.98 -0.46
N ILE A 340 -0.18 2.98 0.36
CA ILE A 340 -1.06 2.84 1.53
C ILE A 340 -2.19 3.88 1.51
N GLN A 341 -3.41 3.47 1.89
CA GLN A 341 -4.52 4.37 2.21
C GLN A 341 -5.12 4.04 3.58
N VAL A 342 -5.82 5.01 4.18
CA VAL A 342 -6.52 4.83 5.46
C VAL A 342 -7.95 5.33 5.32
N ASP A 343 -8.91 4.60 5.91
CA ASP A 343 -10.30 5.02 5.96
C ASP A 343 -10.63 5.81 7.24
N THR A 344 -11.83 6.40 7.29
CA THR A 344 -12.31 7.18 8.45
C THR A 344 -12.45 6.39 9.75
N ASN A 345 -12.46 5.06 9.68
CA ASN A 345 -12.52 4.17 10.84
C ASN A 345 -11.12 3.68 11.26
N GLY A 346 -10.05 4.20 10.66
CA GLY A 346 -8.67 3.81 10.96
C GLY A 346 -8.22 2.50 10.32
N ASN A 347 -9.01 1.90 9.42
CA ASN A 347 -8.56 0.72 8.69
C ASN A 347 -7.54 1.11 7.63
N VAL A 348 -6.50 0.29 7.49
CA VAL A 348 -5.35 0.54 6.61
C VAL A 348 -5.40 -0.40 5.42
N TYR A 349 -5.28 0.16 4.22
CA TYR A 349 -5.33 -0.51 2.92
C TYR A 349 -3.94 -0.48 2.32
N ALA A 350 -3.41 -1.63 1.92
CA ALA A 350 -2.09 -1.72 1.31
C ALA A 350 -2.16 -2.43 -0.05
N GLY A 351 -1.53 -1.84 -1.06
CA GLY A 351 -1.24 -2.51 -2.33
C GLY A 351 -0.21 -3.60 -2.10
N CYS A 352 -0.53 -4.83 -2.52
CA CYS A 352 0.27 -6.03 -2.27
C CYS A 352 0.40 -6.90 -3.53
N GLY A 353 1.09 -8.04 -3.40
CA GLY A 353 1.39 -8.93 -4.53
C GLY A 353 0.17 -9.58 -5.20
N ASP A 354 -0.94 -9.77 -4.48
CA ASP A 354 -2.16 -10.45 -4.96
C ASP A 354 -3.41 -9.56 -5.01
N GLY A 355 -3.29 -8.30 -4.61
CA GLY A 355 -4.42 -7.38 -4.49
C GLY A 355 -4.22 -6.35 -3.39
N VAL A 356 -5.31 -5.90 -2.79
CA VAL A 356 -5.30 -4.97 -1.65
C VAL A 356 -5.55 -5.74 -0.37
N GLN A 357 -4.65 -5.61 0.61
CA GLN A 357 -4.85 -6.16 1.96
C GLN A 357 -5.38 -5.07 2.89
N ILE A 358 -6.40 -5.40 3.69
CA ILE A 358 -7.12 -4.44 4.52
C ILE A 358 -7.02 -4.87 5.98
N PHE A 359 -6.44 -4.01 6.80
CA PHE A 359 -6.17 -4.24 8.21
C PHE A 359 -7.03 -3.31 9.06
N ARG A 360 -7.52 -3.80 10.19
CA ARG A 360 -8.16 -2.97 11.22
C ARG A 360 -7.11 -2.07 11.88
N GLU A 361 -7.54 -1.01 12.56
CA GLU A 361 -6.68 -0.06 13.28
C GLU A 361 -5.69 -0.70 14.28
N ASP A 362 -5.90 -1.95 14.68
CA ASP A 362 -5.01 -2.73 15.56
C ASP A 362 -4.10 -3.73 14.81
N GLY A 363 -4.05 -3.66 13.48
CA GLY A 363 -3.19 -4.50 12.64
C GLY A 363 -3.77 -5.87 12.26
N VAL A 364 -5.00 -6.20 12.70
CA VAL A 364 -5.65 -7.45 12.34
C VAL A 364 -6.08 -7.43 10.87
N LEU A 365 -5.63 -8.42 10.08
CA LEU A 365 -6.07 -8.61 8.70
C LEU A 365 -7.58 -8.90 8.66
N LEU A 366 -8.35 -7.99 8.06
CA LEU A 366 -9.79 -8.15 7.88
C LEU A 366 -10.10 -8.99 6.64
N GLY A 367 -9.46 -8.63 5.53
CA GLY A 367 -9.81 -9.14 4.23
C GLY A 367 -8.82 -8.75 3.14
N LYS A 368 -9.00 -9.32 1.96
CA LYS A 368 -8.34 -8.89 0.72
C LYS A 368 -9.36 -8.54 -0.34
N ILE A 369 -9.07 -7.50 -1.12
CA ILE A 369 -9.64 -7.35 -2.47
C ILE A 369 -8.67 -8.06 -3.39
N PHE A 370 -8.95 -9.32 -3.70
CA PHE A 370 -8.06 -10.18 -4.47
C PHE A 370 -8.30 -9.96 -5.96
N VAL A 371 -7.28 -9.46 -6.67
CA VAL A 371 -7.36 -9.22 -8.12
C VAL A 371 -6.46 -10.17 -8.92
N GLY A 372 -5.64 -10.98 -8.24
CA GLY A 372 -4.76 -11.95 -8.89
C GLY A 372 -3.64 -11.29 -9.71
N ALA A 373 -3.24 -10.09 -9.29
CA ALA A 373 -2.14 -9.33 -9.87
C ALA A 373 -1.53 -8.45 -8.79
N ASN A 374 -0.29 -8.03 -9.00
CA ASN A 374 0.35 -7.05 -8.14
C ASN A 374 -0.38 -5.71 -8.22
N VAL A 375 -0.67 -5.13 -7.05
CA VAL A 375 -1.22 -3.80 -6.88
C VAL A 375 -0.12 -2.93 -6.29
N ALA A 376 0.32 -1.93 -7.06
CA ALA A 376 1.32 -0.98 -6.58
C ALA A 376 0.67 0.14 -5.77
N ASN A 377 -0.51 0.62 -6.17
CA ASN A 377 -1.16 1.70 -5.43
C ASN A 377 -2.69 1.69 -5.57
N MET A 378 -3.37 2.46 -4.74
CA MET A 378 -4.81 2.69 -4.78
C MET A 378 -5.17 4.07 -4.24
N ALA A 379 -6.32 4.61 -4.66
CA ALA A 379 -6.89 5.82 -4.11
C ALA A 379 -8.41 5.71 -3.95
N PHE A 380 -8.93 6.36 -2.92
CA PHE A 380 -10.37 6.57 -2.82
C PHE A 380 -10.82 7.61 -3.85
N ALA A 381 -11.81 7.26 -4.66
CA ALA A 381 -12.43 8.10 -5.67
C ALA A 381 -13.81 8.61 -5.20
N GLY A 382 -13.83 9.16 -3.99
CA GLY A 382 -15.05 9.45 -3.22
C GLY A 382 -15.41 8.33 -2.24
N ASP A 383 -16.42 8.57 -1.41
CA ASP A 383 -16.90 7.61 -0.41
C ASP A 383 -17.36 6.30 -1.08
N GLY A 384 -16.94 5.18 -0.50
CA GLY A 384 -17.31 3.85 -0.98
C GLY A 384 -16.67 3.42 -2.30
N ARG A 385 -15.75 4.21 -2.88
CA ARG A 385 -15.11 3.90 -4.16
C ARG A 385 -13.61 3.82 -3.99
N LEU A 386 -13.04 2.63 -4.12
CA LEU A 386 -11.59 2.43 -4.13
C LEU A 386 -11.13 2.07 -5.53
N VAL A 387 -10.30 2.92 -6.14
CA VAL A 387 -9.66 2.61 -7.41
C VAL A 387 -8.28 2.01 -7.16
N ILE A 388 -8.01 0.88 -7.81
CA ILE A 388 -6.86 0.00 -7.59
C ILE A 388 -6.05 -0.06 -8.88
N LEU A 389 -4.76 0.27 -8.81
CA LEU A 389 -3.83 0.22 -9.94
C LEU A 389 -3.09 -1.13 -9.92
N ALA A 390 -3.43 -2.00 -10.87
CA ALA A 390 -2.94 -3.37 -10.95
C ALA A 390 -2.20 -3.62 -12.27
N GLY A 391 -1.22 -2.76 -12.55
CA GLY A 391 -0.32 -2.86 -13.69
C GLY A 391 -1.01 -2.66 -15.04
N SER A 392 -1.38 -3.74 -15.74
CA SER A 392 -2.10 -3.64 -17.02
C SER A 392 -3.57 -3.23 -16.89
N SER A 393 -4.09 -3.14 -15.66
CA SER A 393 -5.51 -2.94 -15.41
C SER A 393 -5.76 -1.97 -14.25
N ILE A 394 -6.89 -1.27 -14.33
CA ILE A 394 -7.45 -0.48 -13.25
C ILE A 394 -8.74 -1.16 -12.80
N PHE A 395 -8.89 -1.39 -11.51
CA PHE A 395 -10.10 -1.93 -10.90
C PHE A 395 -10.80 -0.88 -10.04
N LEU A 396 -12.13 -0.93 -9.99
CA LEU A 396 -12.94 -0.22 -9.01
C LEU A 396 -13.55 -1.25 -8.06
N ALA A 397 -13.29 -1.09 -6.77
CA ALA A 397 -14.06 -1.73 -5.72
C ALA A 397 -15.10 -0.73 -5.20
N GLN A 398 -16.37 -1.12 -5.27
CA GLN A 398 -17.45 -0.46 -4.56
C GLN A 398 -17.59 -1.13 -3.19
N ILE A 399 -17.51 -0.34 -2.14
CA ILE A 399 -17.50 -0.73 -0.73
C ILE A 399 -18.26 0.33 0.10
N GLU A 400 -18.39 0.17 1.42
CA GLU A 400 -18.98 1.15 2.34
C GLU A 400 -17.95 2.04 3.04
N ALA A 401 -16.68 1.66 2.98
CA ALA A 401 -15.62 2.44 3.63
C ALA A 401 -15.47 3.84 3.01
N LYS A 402 -15.17 4.81 3.87
CA LYS A 402 -15.05 6.22 3.50
C LYS A 402 -13.62 6.69 3.62
N SER A 403 -13.21 7.52 2.67
CA SER A 403 -11.84 8.03 2.62
C SER A 403 -11.51 8.90 3.83
N ALA A 404 -10.32 8.72 4.42
CA ALA A 404 -9.76 9.70 5.35
C ALA A 404 -9.09 10.90 4.62
N LEU A 405 -9.18 11.00 3.29
CA LEU A 405 -8.52 12.06 2.52
C LEU A 405 -8.99 13.46 2.94
N PHE A 406 -8.02 14.33 3.20
CA PHE A 406 -8.18 15.76 3.32
C PHE A 406 -8.00 16.40 1.95
N THR A 407 -9.08 16.90 1.36
CA THR A 407 -8.95 17.90 0.28
C THR A 407 -8.71 19.25 0.91
N ILE A 408 -7.55 19.86 0.64
CA ILE A 408 -7.15 21.20 1.09
C ILE A 408 -7.07 22.15 -0.11
#